data_AF-A0A6S6S5N6-F1
#
_entry.id   AF-A0A6S6S5N6-F1
#
_cell.length_a   1.000
_cell.length_b   1.000
_cell.length_c   1.000
_cell.angle_alpha   90.00
_cell.angle_beta   90.00
_cell.angle_gamma   90.00
#
_symmetry.space_group_name_H-M   'P 1'
#
loop_
_entity.id
_entity.type
_entity.pdbx_description
1 polymer ?
#
loop_
_entity_poly.entity_id
_entity_poly.type
_entity_poly.pdbx_seq_one_letter_code
_entity_poly.pdbx_strand_id
1 'polypeptide(L)'
;MMKLVCGVILMASLGVNSLSAELLPAKTLKSISAKATLKAIADFKKDKESKAAYDEAKVIVSKRLNEVANEGFYNIVYVEVDDGTLYKELSKKKKDMLESILKEELKKLGYTVESAKWDSIMLHWAITWG
;
A
#
# COMPACT_ATOMS: atom_id res chain seq x y z
N MET A 1 -28.66 61.96 30.94
CA MET A 1 -29.49 61.50 29.81
C MET A 1 -28.62 60.65 28.89
N MET A 2 -29.03 59.40 28.67
CA MET A 2 -28.49 58.45 27.71
C MET A 2 -28.44 59.04 26.29
N LYS A 3 -27.44 58.62 25.49
CA LYS A 3 -27.65 58.01 24.15
C LYS A 3 -26.35 57.41 23.57
N LEU A 4 -26.40 56.08 23.37
CA LEU A 4 -25.92 55.26 22.24
C LEU A 4 -24.52 55.54 21.64
N VAL A 5 -23.50 54.68 21.86
CA VAL A 5 -23.22 53.36 21.24
C VAL A 5 -22.92 53.41 19.73
N CYS A 6 -21.63 53.25 19.39
CA CYS A 6 -21.08 52.52 18.24
C CYS A 6 -19.62 52.19 18.66
N GLY A 7 -19.28 51.01 19.17
CA GLY A 7 -19.57 49.71 18.55
C GLY A 7 -18.50 49.35 17.51
N VAL A 8 -17.20 49.54 17.79
CA VAL A 8 -16.14 48.87 17.04
C VAL A 8 -15.81 47.59 17.77
N ILE A 9 -16.59 46.55 17.48
CA ILE A 9 -16.16 45.16 17.70
C ILE A 9 -15.05 44.95 16.68
N LEU A 10 -13.79 45.12 17.11
CA LEU A 10 -12.65 44.70 16.31
C LEU A 10 -12.78 43.17 16.22
N MET A 11 -13.10 42.74 15.01
CA MET A 11 -13.41 41.36 14.68
C MET A 11 -12.34 40.44 15.22
N ALA A 12 -12.82 39.34 15.80
CA ALA A 12 -12.05 38.19 16.18
C ALA A 12 -10.97 37.89 15.13
N SER A 13 -9.71 38.02 15.53
CA SER A 13 -8.65 37.18 14.97
C SER A 13 -8.92 35.76 15.45
N LEU A 14 -10.00 35.16 14.92
CA LEU A 14 -10.16 33.72 14.88
C LEU A 14 -8.85 33.21 14.31
N GLY A 15 -8.15 32.42 15.13
CA GLY A 15 -6.98 31.68 14.71
C GLY A 15 -7.36 30.81 13.53
N VAL A 16 -7.21 31.36 12.33
CA VAL A 16 -7.18 30.57 11.12
C VAL A 16 -5.80 29.94 11.15
N ASN A 17 -5.66 28.83 11.89
CA ASN A 17 -4.56 27.91 11.66
C ASN A 17 -4.76 27.44 10.22
N SER A 18 -4.12 28.14 9.29
CA SER A 18 -4.14 27.73 7.90
C SER A 18 -3.52 26.34 7.87
N LEU A 19 -4.21 25.38 7.27
CA LEU A 19 -3.69 24.03 7.05
C LEU A 19 -2.29 24.06 6.40
N SER A 20 -1.97 25.15 5.70
CA SER A 20 -0.66 25.42 5.09
C SER A 20 0.49 25.69 6.05
N ALA A 21 0.22 26.14 7.29
CA ALA A 21 1.26 26.38 8.30
C ALA A 21 1.71 25.09 8.99
N GLU A 22 0.83 24.08 9.03
CA GLU A 22 1.10 22.79 9.68
C GLU A 22 1.55 21.71 8.69
N LEU A 23 1.21 21.81 7.40
CA LEU A 23 1.58 20.85 6.37
C LEU A 23 2.81 21.29 5.57
N LEU A 24 3.81 20.40 5.49
CA LEU A 24 4.89 20.54 4.53
C LEU A 24 4.35 20.50 3.08
N PRO A 25 5.04 21.13 2.12
CA PRO A 25 4.68 21.04 0.71
C PRO A 25 4.55 19.57 0.24
N ALA A 26 3.58 19.29 -0.64
CA ALA A 26 3.31 17.93 -1.13
C ALA A 26 4.54 17.25 -1.73
N LYS A 27 5.41 17.99 -2.44
CA LYS A 27 6.68 17.48 -2.97
C LYS A 27 7.61 16.99 -1.87
N THR A 28 7.68 17.71 -0.75
CA THR A 28 8.49 17.36 0.42
C THR A 28 7.91 16.11 1.10
N LEU A 29 6.60 16.08 1.33
CA LEU A 29 5.91 14.90 1.89
C LEU A 29 6.12 13.66 1.02
N LYS A 30 6.01 13.78 -0.31
CA LYS A 30 6.28 12.70 -1.26
C LYS A 30 7.72 12.18 -1.14
N SER A 31 8.71 13.06 -1.01
CA SER A 31 10.11 12.65 -0.85
C SER A 31 10.37 11.96 0.49
N ILE A 32 9.78 12.44 1.58
CA ILE A 32 9.90 11.82 2.91
C ILE A 32 9.27 10.42 2.88
N SER A 33 8.05 10.33 2.35
CA SER A 33 7.33 9.07 2.18
C SER A 33 8.14 8.07 1.34
N ALA A 34 8.67 8.48 0.17
CA ALA A 34 9.47 7.60 -0.67
C ALA A 34 10.72 7.06 0.05
N LYS A 35 11.45 7.91 0.78
CA LYS A 35 12.63 7.49 1.56
C LYS A 35 12.24 6.51 2.68
N ALA A 36 11.17 6.82 3.40
CA ALA A 36 10.66 5.96 4.47
C ALA A 36 10.21 4.59 3.93
N THR A 37 9.52 4.57 2.79
CA THR A 37 9.09 3.33 2.12
C THR A 37 10.29 2.49 1.69
N LEU A 38 11.31 3.08 1.08
CA LEU A 38 12.53 2.34 0.70
C LEU A 38 13.22 1.71 1.92
N LYS A 39 13.32 2.46 3.02
CA LYS A 39 13.87 1.93 4.27
C LYS A 39 13.02 0.79 4.82
N ALA A 40 11.70 0.97 4.88
CA ALA A 40 10.78 -0.06 5.37
C ALA A 40 10.88 -1.35 4.53
N ILE A 41 10.97 -1.25 3.21
CA ILE A 41 11.17 -2.42 2.33
C ILE A 41 12.52 -3.09 2.61
N ALA A 42 13.59 -2.31 2.78
CA ALA A 42 14.91 -2.86 3.09
C ALA A 42 14.93 -3.58 4.44
N ASP A 43 14.27 -3.04 5.46
CA ASP A 43 14.17 -3.65 6.79
C ASP A 43 13.30 -4.92 6.73
N PHE A 44 12.19 -4.88 5.98
CA PHE A 44 11.33 -6.04 5.72
C PHE A 44 12.11 -7.20 5.06
N LYS A 45 12.94 -6.92 4.06
CA LYS A 45 13.75 -7.95 3.38
C LYS A 45 14.94 -8.45 4.22
N LYS A 46 15.27 -7.81 5.34
CA LYS A 46 16.31 -8.27 6.29
C LYS A 46 15.74 -9.09 7.44
N ASP A 47 14.50 -8.83 7.84
CA ASP A 47 13.79 -9.61 8.84
C ASP A 47 13.58 -11.06 8.37
N LYS A 48 14.01 -12.04 9.17
CA LYS A 48 14.06 -13.46 8.77
C LYS A 48 12.68 -13.99 8.38
N GLU A 49 11.68 -13.70 9.21
CA GLU A 49 10.30 -14.15 9.01
C GLU A 49 9.69 -13.49 7.78
N SER A 50 9.77 -12.16 7.69
CA SER A 50 9.24 -11.38 6.56
C SER A 50 9.89 -11.79 5.24
N LYS A 51 11.20 -12.00 5.25
CA LYS A 51 11.95 -12.48 4.07
C LYS A 51 11.49 -13.87 3.64
N ALA A 52 11.33 -14.80 4.58
CA ALA A 52 10.88 -16.16 4.26
C ALA A 52 9.47 -16.16 3.67
N ALA A 53 8.54 -15.39 4.24
CA ALA A 53 7.19 -15.24 3.70
C ALA A 53 7.18 -14.59 2.31
N TYR A 54 8.05 -13.59 2.08
CA TYR A 54 8.21 -12.98 0.76
C TYR A 54 8.75 -13.96 -0.29
N ASP A 55 9.80 -14.72 0.06
CA ASP A 55 10.39 -15.70 -0.85
C ASP A 55 9.39 -16.82 -1.20
N GLU A 56 8.62 -17.31 -0.21
CA GLU A 56 7.56 -18.30 -0.41
C GLU A 56 6.42 -17.76 -1.31
N ALA A 57 5.87 -16.59 -0.99
CA ALA A 57 4.81 -15.98 -1.79
C ALA A 57 5.24 -15.75 -3.24
N LYS A 58 6.50 -15.33 -3.47
CA LYS A 58 7.07 -15.16 -4.81
C LYS A 58 7.13 -16.47 -5.59
N VAL A 59 7.49 -17.58 -4.94
CA VAL A 59 7.49 -18.90 -5.58
C VAL A 59 6.07 -19.32 -5.96
N ILE A 60 5.09 -19.14 -5.07
CA ILE A 60 3.68 -19.48 -5.35
C ILE A 60 3.14 -18.67 -6.53
N VAL A 61 3.30 -17.34 -6.50
CA VAL A 61 2.84 -16.44 -7.56
C VAL A 61 3.49 -16.81 -8.90
N SER A 62 4.81 -16.99 -8.93
CA SER A 62 5.53 -17.30 -10.18
C SER A 62 5.15 -18.67 -10.74
N LYS A 63 5.02 -19.69 -9.89
CA LYS A 63 4.56 -21.02 -10.31
C LYS A 63 3.17 -20.92 -10.96
N ARG A 64 2.23 -20.24 -10.31
CA ARG A 64 0.86 -20.11 -10.82
C ARG A 64 0.80 -19.35 -12.14
N LEU A 65 1.55 -18.25 -12.27
CA LEU A 65 1.64 -17.51 -13.53
C LEU A 65 2.21 -18.37 -14.66
N ASN A 66 3.28 -19.12 -14.41
CA ASN A 66 3.91 -19.98 -15.41
C ASN A 66 3.01 -21.15 -15.82
N GLU A 67 2.29 -21.77 -14.87
CA GLU A 67 1.31 -22.82 -15.18
C GLU A 67 0.25 -22.32 -16.14
N VAL A 68 -0.41 -21.20 -15.80
CA VAL A 68 -1.50 -20.66 -16.60
C VAL A 68 -1.03 -20.12 -17.95
N ALA A 69 0.17 -19.53 -18.02
CA ALA A 69 0.77 -19.12 -19.28
C ALA A 69 1.03 -20.31 -20.22
N ASN A 70 1.44 -21.46 -19.69
CA ASN A 70 1.67 -22.68 -20.49
C ASN A 70 0.36 -23.36 -20.94
N GLU A 71 -0.75 -23.16 -20.22
CA GLU A 71 -2.06 -23.63 -20.64
C GLU A 71 -2.57 -22.84 -21.87
N GLY A 72 -2.19 -21.56 -22.02
CA GLY A 72 -2.48 -20.75 -23.22
C GLY A 72 -3.93 -20.29 -23.38
N PHE A 73 -4.81 -20.53 -22.40
CA PHE A 73 -6.24 -20.23 -22.49
C PHE A 73 -6.70 -19.00 -21.70
N TYR A 74 -5.95 -18.54 -20.70
CA TYR A 74 -6.41 -17.52 -19.76
C TYR A 74 -5.55 -16.27 -19.81
N ASN A 75 -6.18 -15.09 -19.95
CA ASN A 75 -5.49 -13.78 -19.81
C ASN A 75 -5.55 -13.24 -18.37
N ILE A 76 -6.23 -13.96 -17.47
CA ILE A 76 -6.41 -13.60 -16.07
C ILE A 76 -5.99 -14.78 -15.20
N VAL A 77 -5.08 -14.53 -14.27
CA VAL A 77 -4.61 -15.50 -13.28
C VAL A 77 -5.11 -15.09 -11.92
N TYR A 78 -5.86 -15.99 -11.29
CA TYR A 78 -6.18 -15.87 -9.88
C TYR A 78 -5.06 -16.52 -9.07
N VAL A 79 -4.42 -15.73 -8.22
CA VAL A 79 -3.42 -16.21 -7.27
C VAL A 79 -3.96 -16.08 -5.86
N GLU A 80 -3.82 -17.17 -5.10
CA GLU A 80 -4.14 -17.26 -3.69
C GLU A 80 -2.87 -17.59 -2.91
N VAL A 81 -2.57 -16.80 -1.87
CA VAL A 81 -1.56 -17.13 -0.85
C VAL A 81 -2.28 -17.11 0.49
N ASP A 82 -2.44 -18.31 1.07
CA ASP A 82 -3.44 -18.62 2.08
C ASP A 82 -2.86 -18.81 3.50
N ASP A 83 -3.74 -19.25 4.40
CA ASP A 83 -3.47 -19.58 5.80
C ASP A 83 -2.59 -20.84 5.99
N GLY A 84 -2.18 -21.53 4.93
CA GLY A 84 -1.19 -22.61 5.00
C GLY A 84 0.26 -22.12 5.00
N THR A 85 0.47 -20.87 4.62
CA THR A 85 1.81 -20.30 4.33
C THR A 85 2.36 -19.45 5.47
N LEU A 86 3.64 -19.07 5.37
CA LEU A 86 4.29 -18.13 6.29
C LEU A 86 3.66 -16.73 6.23
N TYR A 87 2.86 -16.44 5.20
CA TYR A 87 2.07 -15.22 5.12
C TYR A 87 1.14 -15.05 6.32
N LYS A 88 0.51 -16.12 6.81
CA LYS A 88 -0.49 -16.03 7.88
C LYS A 88 0.10 -15.47 9.19
N GLU A 89 1.36 -15.81 9.45
CA GLU A 89 2.08 -15.51 10.69
C GLU A 89 2.49 -14.03 10.74
N LEU A 90 2.50 -13.36 9.58
CA LEU A 90 2.82 -11.94 9.50
C LEU A 90 1.76 -11.09 10.19
N SER A 91 2.21 -10.09 10.94
CA SER A 91 1.33 -9.00 11.40
C SER A 91 0.63 -8.32 10.22
N LYS A 92 -0.55 -7.74 10.44
CA LYS A 92 -1.30 -6.99 9.40
C LYS A 92 -0.41 -6.00 8.63
N LYS A 93 0.40 -5.21 9.33
CA LYS A 93 1.33 -4.26 8.69
C LYS A 93 2.34 -4.94 7.78
N LYS A 94 2.89 -6.10 8.18
CA LYS A 94 3.83 -6.89 7.37
C LYS A 94 3.12 -7.51 6.16
N LYS A 95 1.86 -7.97 6.33
CA LYS A 95 1.02 -8.44 5.22
C LYS A 95 0.83 -7.35 4.18
N ASP A 96 0.35 -6.17 4.59
CA ASP A 96 0.16 -5.00 3.73
C ASP A 96 1.46 -4.62 2.97
N MET A 97 2.60 -4.69 3.66
CA MET A 97 3.91 -4.42 3.05
C MET A 97 4.30 -5.49 2.01
N LEU A 98 4.12 -6.77 2.32
CA LEU A 98 4.38 -7.87 1.40
C LEU A 98 3.53 -7.71 0.14
N GLU A 99 2.23 -7.41 0.30
CA GLU A 99 1.34 -7.17 -0.82
C GLU A 99 1.84 -6.05 -1.70
N SER A 100 2.19 -4.92 -1.09
CA SER A 100 2.64 -3.73 -1.80
C SER A 100 3.94 -4.00 -2.56
N ILE A 101 4.89 -4.72 -1.95
CA ILE A 101 6.16 -5.10 -2.60
C ILE A 101 5.90 -5.96 -3.83
N LEU A 102 5.11 -7.03 -3.70
CA LEU A 102 4.83 -7.95 -4.80
C LEU A 102 4.02 -7.30 -5.93
N LYS A 103 2.98 -6.50 -5.60
CA LYS A 103 2.20 -5.72 -6.57
C LYS A 103 3.11 -4.81 -7.39
N GLU A 104 4.03 -4.08 -6.75
CA GLU A 104 4.97 -3.19 -7.45
C GLU A 104 6.01 -3.96 -8.27
N GLU A 105 6.49 -5.12 -7.80
CA GLU A 105 7.39 -5.98 -8.58
C GLU A 105 6.69 -6.55 -9.82
N LEU A 106 5.44 -7.00 -9.71
CA LEU A 106 4.63 -7.47 -10.84
C LEU A 106 4.35 -6.35 -11.85
N LYS A 107 3.96 -5.15 -11.40
CA LYS A 107 3.77 -3.99 -12.29
C LYS A 107 5.04 -3.64 -13.07
N LYS A 108 6.20 -3.70 -12.44
CA LYS A 108 7.50 -3.47 -13.12
C LYS A 108 7.82 -4.51 -14.19
N LEU A 109 7.26 -5.72 -14.07
CA LEU A 109 7.37 -6.77 -15.06
C LEU A 109 6.30 -6.68 -16.16
N GLY A 110 5.40 -5.69 -16.10
CA GLY A 110 4.35 -5.46 -17.11
C GLY A 110 3.01 -6.12 -16.79
N TYR A 111 2.82 -6.65 -15.59
CA TYR A 111 1.52 -7.20 -15.19
C TYR A 111 0.58 -6.11 -14.65
N THR A 112 -0.71 -6.25 -14.94
CA THR A 112 -1.77 -5.55 -14.23
C THR A 112 -2.24 -6.41 -13.06
N VAL A 113 -2.38 -5.83 -11.86
CA VAL A 113 -2.76 -6.54 -10.63
C VAL A 113 -3.95 -5.85 -9.99
N GLU A 114 -5.06 -6.57 -9.87
CA GLU A 114 -6.30 -6.10 -9.26
C GLU A 114 -6.64 -6.93 -8.01
N SER A 115 -7.15 -6.26 -6.97
CA SER A 115 -7.69 -6.96 -5.78
C SER A 115 -8.97 -7.69 -6.14
N ALA A 116 -9.05 -8.97 -5.81
CA ALA A 116 -10.30 -9.72 -5.92
C ALA A 116 -11.19 -9.43 -4.70
N LYS A 117 -12.51 -9.55 -4.87
CA LYS A 117 -13.56 -9.03 -3.97
C LYS A 117 -13.57 -9.57 -2.52
N TRP A 118 -12.65 -10.45 -2.13
CA TRP A 118 -12.67 -11.22 -0.88
C TRP A 118 -11.40 -11.04 0.01
N ASP A 119 -10.76 -9.87 -0.06
CA ASP A 119 -9.53 -9.49 0.67
C ASP A 119 -9.76 -9.23 2.18
N SER A 120 -9.84 -10.25 3.04
CA SER A 120 -9.69 -10.00 4.49
C SER A 120 -8.64 -10.84 5.21
N ILE A 121 -8.15 -11.94 4.62
CA ILE A 121 -7.20 -12.84 5.29
C ILE A 121 -6.04 -13.30 4.38
N MET A 122 -6.21 -13.27 3.06
CA MET A 122 -5.32 -13.91 2.06
C MET A 122 -4.89 -12.92 0.97
N LEU A 123 -3.81 -13.22 0.24
CA LEU A 123 -3.56 -12.54 -1.03
C LEU A 123 -4.51 -13.12 -2.07
N HIS A 124 -5.49 -12.35 -2.55
CA HIS A 124 -6.37 -12.80 -3.63
C HIS A 124 -6.33 -11.79 -4.78
N TRP A 125 -5.49 -12.06 -5.78
CA TRP A 125 -5.28 -11.14 -6.89
C TRP A 125 -5.74 -11.73 -8.21
N ALA A 126 -6.36 -10.88 -9.02
CA ALA A 126 -6.48 -11.09 -10.45
C ALA A 126 -5.27 -10.43 -11.14
N ILE A 127 -4.45 -11.23 -11.80
CA ILE A 127 -3.25 -10.78 -12.51
C ILE A 127 -3.46 -10.98 -14.01
N THR A 128 -3.20 -9.95 -14.81
CA THR A 128 -3.26 -10.00 -16.27
C THR A 128 -1.95 -9.50 -16.88
N TRP A 129 -1.67 -9.85 -18.14
CA TRP A 129 -0.41 -9.52 -18.85
C TRP A 129 -0.63 -8.71 -20.14
N GLY A 130 -1.59 -7.78 -20.11
CA GLY A 130 -1.92 -6.87 -21.22
C GLY A 130 -1.56 -5.42 -20.92
#